data_AF-A0A6V7TQJ6-F1
#
_entry.id   AF-A0A6V7TQJ6-F1
#
_cell.length_a   1.000
_cell.length_b   1.000
_cell.length_c   1.000
_cell.angle_alpha   90.00
_cell.angle_beta   90.00
_cell.angle_gamma   90.00
#
_symmetry.space_group_name_H-M   'P 1'
#
loop_
_entity.id
_entity.type
_entity.pdbx_description
1 polymer ?
#
loop_
_entity_poly.entity_id
_entity_poly.type
_entity_poly.pdbx_seq_one_letter_code
_entity_poly.pdbx_strand_id
1 'polypeptide(L)'
;MTNQGGQLPKGQITLDQIFGWAAKQIQKLYEFFIKVDATQIEINPFAQIEDGRVYCIDAKLIFDDNAAFRQKNIFELNTCEEMSQNEILAKEFGFKLYSNGWKYCLHG
;
A
#
# COMPACT_ATOMS: atom_id res chain seq x y z
N MET A 1 -44.29 -20.65 3.10
CA MET A 1 -43.86 -21.50 1.96
C MET A 1 -42.50 -21.02 1.53
N THR A 2 -41.58 -21.96 1.37
CA THR A 2 -40.13 -21.86 1.49
C THR A 2 -39.48 -20.94 0.45
N ASN A 3 -38.77 -19.89 0.88
CA ASN A 3 -37.72 -19.32 0.04
C ASN A 3 -36.46 -20.12 0.33
N GLN A 4 -36.25 -21.16 -0.48
CA GLN A 4 -35.07 -22.01 -0.37
C GLN A 4 -33.85 -21.17 -0.72
N GLY A 5 -32.90 -21.09 0.21
CA GLY A 5 -31.56 -20.61 -0.08
C GLY A 5 -30.95 -21.49 -1.17
N GLY A 6 -31.10 -21.06 -2.42
CA GLY A 6 -30.48 -21.73 -3.55
C GLY A 6 -28.98 -21.65 -3.38
N GLN A 7 -28.34 -22.81 -3.16
CA GLN A 7 -26.88 -22.89 -3.27
C GLN A 7 -26.49 -22.52 -4.70
N LEU A 8 -25.62 -21.52 -4.80
CA LEU A 8 -25.01 -21.09 -6.06
C LEU A 8 -24.25 -22.27 -6.71
N PRO A 9 -24.19 -22.35 -8.05
CA PRO A 9 -23.55 -23.44 -8.76
C PRO A 9 -22.07 -23.59 -8.38
N LYS A 10 -21.62 -24.84 -8.19
CA LYS A 10 -20.22 -25.17 -7.86
C LYS A 10 -19.30 -24.60 -8.95
N GLY A 11 -18.37 -23.74 -8.55
CA GLY A 11 -17.41 -23.06 -9.44
C GLY A 11 -17.62 -21.55 -9.57
N GLN A 12 -18.70 -21.00 -9.01
CA GLN A 12 -18.93 -19.55 -8.99
C GLN A 12 -18.28 -18.90 -7.76
N ILE A 13 -17.40 -17.93 -7.99
CA ILE A 13 -16.82 -17.09 -6.93
C ILE A 13 -17.93 -16.23 -6.33
N THR A 14 -18.05 -16.24 -5.01
CA THR A 14 -19.03 -15.40 -4.31
C THR A 14 -18.43 -14.06 -3.91
N LEU A 15 -19.28 -13.02 -3.80
CA LEU A 15 -18.84 -11.72 -3.28
C LEU A 15 -18.24 -11.84 -1.87
N ASP A 16 -18.79 -12.71 -1.02
CA ASP A 16 -18.26 -12.96 0.31
C ASP A 16 -16.82 -13.50 0.30
N GLN A 17 -16.49 -14.34 -0.68
CA GLN A 17 -15.12 -14.84 -0.86
C GLN A 17 -14.17 -13.71 -1.27
N ILE A 18 -14.58 -12.86 -2.22
CA ILE A 18 -13.79 -11.71 -2.67
C ILE A 18 -13.58 -10.71 -1.53
N PHE A 19 -14.64 -10.40 -0.78
CA PHE A 19 -14.56 -9.54 0.41
C PHE A 19 -13.67 -10.15 1.49
N GLY A 20 -13.72 -11.47 1.70
CA GLY A 20 -12.81 -12.17 2.61
C GLY A 20 -11.34 -12.02 2.20
N TRP A 21 -11.03 -12.09 0.90
CA TRP A 21 -9.68 -11.84 0.39
C TRP A 21 -9.26 -10.38 0.57
N ALA A 22 -10.11 -9.43 0.15
CA ALA A 22 -9.83 -8.01 0.29
C ALA A 22 -9.59 -7.61 1.75
N ALA A 23 -10.45 -8.06 2.67
CA ALA A 23 -10.32 -7.79 4.09
C ALA A 23 -8.99 -8.31 4.67
N LYS A 24 -8.57 -9.52 4.27
CA LYS A 24 -7.27 -10.08 4.69
C LYS A 24 -6.09 -9.25 4.17
N GLN A 25 -6.14 -8.75 2.94
CA GLN A 25 -5.07 -7.89 2.43
C GLN A 25 -5.04 -6.56 3.18
N ILE A 26 -6.20 -5.92 3.39
CA ILE A 26 -6.30 -4.66 4.14
C ILE A 26 -5.78 -4.82 5.57
N GLN A 27 -6.12 -5.93 6.25
CA GLN A 27 -5.62 -6.23 7.58
C GLN A 27 -4.09 -6.34 7.61
N LYS A 28 -3.50 -7.05 6.63
CA LYS A 28 -2.04 -7.15 6.50
C LYS A 28 -1.37 -5.82 6.20
N LEU A 29 -1.98 -4.99 5.34
CA LEU A 29 -1.47 -3.64 5.04
C LEU A 29 -1.50 -2.76 6.29
N TYR A 30 -2.54 -2.88 7.12
CA TYR A 30 -2.63 -2.16 8.39
C TYR A 30 -1.59 -2.64 9.42
N GLU A 31 -1.43 -3.96 9.56
CA GLU A 31 -0.38 -4.53 10.43
C GLU A 31 1.01 -4.10 9.97
N PHE A 32 1.24 -4.09 8.65
CA PHE A 32 2.47 -3.59 8.05
C PHE A 32 2.66 -2.10 8.35
N PHE A 33 1.64 -1.27 8.14
CA PHE A 33 1.65 0.18 8.42
C PHE A 33 2.15 0.47 9.84
N ILE A 34 1.60 -0.21 10.84
CA ILE A 34 2.00 -0.07 12.23
C ILE A 34 3.44 -0.56 12.44
N LYS A 35 3.77 -1.73 11.91
CA LYS A 35 5.07 -2.39 12.15
C LYS A 35 6.26 -1.61 11.63
N VAL A 36 6.09 -0.91 10.51
CA VAL A 36 7.16 -0.20 9.81
C VAL A 36 7.16 1.30 10.07
N ASP A 37 6.28 1.79 10.95
CA ASP A 37 6.07 3.22 11.17
C ASP A 37 5.77 3.96 9.85
N ALA A 38 4.88 3.40 9.02
CA ALA A 38 4.43 4.08 7.81
C ALA A 38 3.56 5.29 8.17
N THR A 39 3.64 6.34 7.36
CA THR A 39 2.71 7.48 7.39
C THR A 39 1.68 7.41 6.27
N GLN A 40 2.02 6.76 5.16
CA GLN A 40 1.09 6.50 4.05
C GLN A 40 1.38 5.15 3.39
N ILE A 41 0.29 4.46 3.06
CA ILE A 41 0.29 3.33 2.14
C ILE A 41 -0.85 3.57 1.14
N GLU A 42 -0.49 3.68 -0.12
CA GLU A 42 -1.43 3.78 -1.22
C GLU A 42 -1.23 2.59 -2.15
N ILE A 43 -2.27 1.77 -2.33
CA ILE A 43 -2.26 0.65 -3.26
C ILE A 43 -3.12 1.03 -4.46
N ASN A 44 -2.51 1.11 -5.64
CA ASN A 44 -3.22 1.50 -6.85
C ASN A 44 -2.53 0.92 -8.11
N PRO A 45 -3.04 -0.18 -8.69
CA PRO A 45 -4.36 -0.76 -8.45
C PRO A 45 -4.41 -1.83 -7.34
N PHE A 46 -5.56 -1.88 -6.66
CA PHE A 46 -5.98 -2.98 -5.77
C PHE A 46 -7.03 -3.82 -6.48
N ALA A 47 -6.63 -4.99 -6.99
CA ALA A 47 -7.38 -5.68 -8.04
C ALA A 47 -7.77 -7.11 -7.66
N GLN A 48 -8.96 -7.50 -8.11
CA GLN A 48 -9.39 -8.89 -8.16
C GLN A 48 -8.84 -9.55 -9.43
N ILE A 49 -8.38 -10.79 -9.33
CA ILE A 49 -7.99 -11.62 -10.48
C ILE A 49 -9.04 -12.72 -10.74
N GLU A 50 -8.89 -13.46 -11.85
CA GLU A 50 -9.90 -14.41 -12.37
C GLU A 50 -10.36 -15.48 -11.36
N ASP A 51 -9.48 -15.86 -10.42
CA ASP A 51 -9.77 -16.88 -9.39
C ASP A 51 -10.48 -16.32 -8.13
N GLY A 52 -10.81 -15.02 -8.12
CA GLY A 52 -11.50 -14.36 -7.02
C GLY A 52 -10.60 -13.87 -5.90
N ARG A 53 -9.29 -14.09 -5.99
CA ARG A 53 -8.32 -13.50 -5.06
C ARG A 53 -8.12 -12.02 -5.35
N VAL A 54 -7.73 -11.29 -4.31
CA VAL A 54 -7.45 -9.86 -4.38
C VAL A 54 -5.97 -9.62 -4.08
N TYR A 55 -5.33 -8.83 -4.94
CA TYR A 55 -3.90 -8.53 -4.90
C TYR A 55 -3.64 -7.01 -4.93
N CYS A 56 -2.53 -6.62 -4.32
CA CYS A 56 -1.93 -5.30 -4.45
C CYS A 56 -0.94 -5.36 -5.62
N ILE A 57 -1.19 -4.62 -6.70
CA ILE A 57 -0.34 -4.66 -7.91
C ILE A 57 0.78 -3.64 -7.83
N ASP A 58 0.46 -2.43 -7.40
CA ASP A 58 1.41 -1.34 -7.21
C ASP A 58 1.16 -0.65 -5.87
N ALA A 59 2.23 -0.11 -5.29
CA ALA A 59 2.22 0.45 -3.94
C ALA A 59 3.13 1.68 -3.84
N LYS A 60 2.58 2.78 -3.33
CA LYS A 60 3.34 3.93 -2.86
C LYS A 60 3.34 3.93 -1.33
N LEU A 61 4.54 3.88 -0.75
CA LEU A 61 4.77 3.82 0.69
C LEU A 61 5.53 5.08 1.13
N ILE A 62 5.11 5.68 2.24
CA ILE A 62 5.82 6.78 2.90
C ILE A 62 6.01 6.38 4.36
N PHE A 63 7.23 6.53 4.87
CA PHE A 63 7.59 6.18 6.26
C PHE A 63 7.76 7.43 7.12
N ASP A 64 7.70 7.27 8.45
CA ASP A 64 8.04 8.34 9.39
C ASP A 64 9.56 8.47 9.48
N ASP A 65 10.10 9.61 9.05
CA ASP A 65 11.54 9.94 9.17
C ASP A 65 12.04 9.86 10.62
N ASN A 66 11.18 10.15 11.59
CA ASN A 66 11.54 10.04 13.01
C ASN A 66 11.71 8.59 13.46
N ALA A 67 11.26 7.61 12.68
CA ALA A 67 11.46 6.18 12.94
C ALA A 67 12.80 5.64 12.42
N ALA A 68 13.59 6.45 11.72
CA ALA A 68 14.87 6.04 11.12
C ALA A 68 15.83 5.39 12.14
N PHE A 69 15.81 5.82 13.40
CA PHE A 69 16.68 5.26 14.44
C PHE A 69 16.36 3.79 14.78
N ARG A 70 15.11 3.35 14.59
CA ARG A 70 14.62 2.01 14.94
C ARG A 70 14.29 1.13 13.73
N GLN A 71 14.11 1.72 12.54
CA GLN A 71 13.79 1.02 11.29
C GLN A 71 14.95 1.01 10.28
N LYS A 72 16.19 0.75 10.73
CA LYS A 72 17.42 0.86 9.91
C LYS A 72 17.31 0.12 8.57
N ASN A 73 16.81 -1.12 8.60
CA ASN A 73 16.67 -1.99 7.43
C ASN A 73 15.71 -1.41 6.37
N ILE A 74 14.73 -0.59 6.77
CA ILE A 74 13.75 0.02 5.87
C ILE A 74 14.35 1.26 5.20
N PHE A 75 15.09 2.05 5.96
CA PHE A 75 15.81 3.21 5.43
C PHE A 75 16.99 2.82 4.53
N GLU A 76 17.53 1.61 4.68
CA GLU A 76 18.50 1.01 3.76
C GLU A 76 17.90 0.60 2.40
N LEU A 77 16.57 0.37 2.34
CA LEU A 77 15.82 0.10 1.10
C LEU A 77 15.48 1.37 0.32
N ASN A 78 15.94 2.56 0.76
CA ASN A 78 15.85 3.81 0.00
C ASN A 78 16.76 3.76 -1.24
N THR A 79 16.38 2.92 -2.20
CA THR A 79 16.87 3.00 -3.56
C THR A 79 16.18 4.17 -4.25
N CYS A 80 16.94 5.26 -4.42
CA CYS A 80 16.77 6.28 -5.45
C CYS A 80 15.45 7.09 -5.42
N GLU A 81 15.25 7.91 -4.40
CA GLU A 81 14.50 9.17 -4.59
C GLU A 81 15.47 10.23 -5.13
N GLU A 82 15.23 10.72 -6.35
CA GLU A 82 15.79 12.00 -6.80
C GLU A 82 15.12 13.12 -6.00
N MET A 83 15.66 13.39 -4.80
CA MET A 83 15.25 14.56 -4.04
C MET A 83 15.66 15.83 -4.80
N SER A 84 14.75 16.78 -4.95
CA SER A 84 15.09 18.07 -5.54
C SER A 84 16.12 18.79 -4.66
N GLN A 85 16.95 19.65 -5.26
CA GLN A 85 17.96 20.42 -4.50
C GLN A 85 17.34 21.21 -3.34
N ASN A 86 16.10 21.68 -3.48
CA ASN A 86 15.39 22.40 -2.43
C ASN A 86 14.96 21.48 -1.27
N GLU A 87 14.60 20.23 -1.54
CA GLU A 87 14.25 19.24 -0.52
C GLU A 87 15.50 18.75 0.22
N ILE A 88 16.62 18.59 -0.48
CA ILE A 88 17.93 18.28 0.13
C ILE A 88 18.32 19.38 1.11
N LEU A 89 18.31 20.64 0.66
CA LEU A 89 18.64 21.79 1.50
C LEU A 89 17.68 21.90 2.69
N ALA A 90 16.37 21.75 2.47
CA ALA A 90 15.41 21.80 3.57
C ALA A 90 15.70 20.74 4.64
N LYS A 91 16.05 19.50 4.23
CA LYS A 91 16.42 18.41 5.13
C LYS A 91 17.70 18.70 5.92
N GLU A 92 18.72 19.29 5.31
CA GLU A 92 19.94 19.71 6.01
C GLU A 92 19.67 20.73 7.12
N PHE A 93 18.69 21.61 6.93
CA PHE A 93 18.28 22.62 7.90
C PHE A 93 17.15 22.15 8.85
N GLY A 94 16.72 20.89 8.76
CA GLY A 94 15.67 20.33 9.63
C GLY A 94 14.24 20.74 9.27
N PHE A 95 14.00 21.21 8.06
CA PHE A 95 12.68 21.60 7.54
C PHE A 95 12.15 20.57 6.53
N LYS A 96 10.82 20.41 6.47
CA LYS A 96 10.14 19.65 5.40
C LYS A 96 9.60 20.63 4.35
N LEU A 97 10.03 20.46 3.10
CA LEU A 97 9.51 21.21 1.97
C LEU A 97 8.35 20.40 1.34
N TYR A 98 7.17 21.01 1.20
CA TYR A 98 6.06 20.40 0.45
C TYR A 98 6.03 21.05 -0.94
N SER A 99 6.55 20.35 -1.95
CA SER A 99 6.43 20.79 -3.34
C SER A 99 5.08 20.31 -3.89
N ASN A 100 4.24 21.26 -4.33
CA ASN A 100 2.93 20.93 -4.92
C ASN A 100 3.17 20.52 -6.38
N GLY A 101 3.64 19.30 -6.64
CA GLY A 101 4.01 18.87 -8.00
C GLY A 101 4.06 17.35 -8.16
N TRP A 102 3.32 16.83 -9.14
CA TRP A 102 3.19 15.41 -9.49
C TRP A 102 4.49 14.80 -10.09
N LYS A 103 4.63 13.46 -9.96
CA LYS A 103 5.52 12.44 -10.64
C LYS A 103 6.57 11.79 -9.72
N TYR A 104 6.79 10.46 -9.71
CA TYR A 104 7.23 9.61 -10.83
C TYR A 104 6.54 8.22 -10.99
N CYS A 105 6.62 7.74 -12.23
CA CYS A 105 6.16 6.45 -12.77
C CYS A 105 7.22 5.35 -12.63
N LEU A 106 6.81 4.09 -12.44
CA LEU A 106 7.59 2.93 -12.87
C LEU A 106 7.20 2.57 -14.31
N HIS A 107 8.18 2.57 -15.22
CA HIS A 107 8.04 2.04 -16.57
C HIS A 107 8.33 0.54 -16.55
N GLY A 108 7.44 -0.23 -17.20
CA GLY A 108 7.73 -1.48 -17.93
C GLY A 108 8.25 -2.66 -17.13
#